data_AF-A0A0A9ER78-F1
#
_entry.id   AF-A0A0A9ER78-F1
#
_cell.length_a   1.000
_cell.length_b   1.000
_cell.length_c   1.000
_cell.angle_alpha   90.00
_cell.angle_beta   90.00
_cell.angle_gamma   90.00
#
_symmetry.space_group_name_H-M   'P 1'
#
loop_
_entity.id
_entity.type
_entity.pdbx_description
1 polymer ?
#
loop_
_entity_poly.entity_id
_entity_poly.type
_entity_poly.pdbx_seq_one_letter_code
_entity_poly.pdbx_strand_id
1 'polypeptide(L)'
;MDPPAPETLMRALEVLNYLGALDDEGNLTHLGEMMSEFPLDPQMSKMLVISPKYNCSNEILSISAMLSGMSIITSDHQIAFRQLNLSCLLCVTWAILLASIMCK
;
A
#
# COMPACT_ATOMS: atom_id res chain seq x y z
N MET A 1 -25.71 5.41 7.15
CA MET A 1 -24.61 4.47 6.91
C MET A 1 -25.23 3.24 6.29
N ASP A 2 -25.28 3.19 4.96
CA ASP A 2 -25.79 2.02 4.26
C ASP A 2 -24.71 0.93 4.33
N PRO A 3 -25.02 -0.26 4.86
CA PRO A 3 -24.04 -1.33 4.96
C PRO A 3 -23.58 -1.72 3.55
N PRO A 4 -22.26 -1.86 3.32
CA PRO A 4 -21.75 -2.34 2.05
C PRO A 4 -22.30 -3.75 1.76
N ALA A 5 -22.35 -4.12 0.48
CA ALA A 5 -22.80 -5.45 0.08
C ALA A 5 -21.96 -6.53 0.80
N PRO A 6 -22.59 -7.63 1.27
CA PRO A 6 -21.90 -8.68 2.02
C PRO A 6 -20.73 -9.29 1.23
N GLU A 7 -20.85 -9.37 -0.10
CA GLU A 7 -19.76 -9.84 -0.98
C GLU A 7 -18.51 -8.95 -0.90
N THR A 8 -18.66 -7.63 -0.79
CA THR A 8 -17.52 -6.70 -0.69
C THR A 8 -16.78 -6.88 0.63
N LEU A 9 -17.52 -7.13 1.72
CA LEU A 9 -16.94 -7.43 3.03
C LEU A 9 -16.17 -8.75 3.02
N MET A 10 -16.74 -9.80 2.42
CA MET A 10 -16.08 -11.10 2.32
C MET A 10 -14.76 -10.99 1.53
N ARG A 11 -14.76 -10.29 0.39
CA ARG A 11 -13.52 -10.05 -0.38
C ARG A 11 -12.47 -9.28 0.42
N ALA A 12 -12.87 -8.26 1.18
CA ALA A 12 -11.93 -7.50 2.00
C ALA A 12 -11.29 -8.38 3.10
N LEU A 13 -12.07 -9.26 3.73
CA LEU A 13 -11.57 -10.23 4.72
C LEU A 13 -10.62 -11.26 4.10
N GLU A 14 -10.94 -11.79 2.92
CA GLU A 14 -10.05 -12.69 2.17
C GLU A 14 -8.71 -12.03 1.85
N VAL A 15 -8.71 -10.76 1.43
CA VAL A 15 -7.49 -9.99 1.15
C VAL A 15 -6.66 -9.80 2.42
N LEU A 16 -7.29 -9.44 3.54
CA LEU A 16 -6.61 -9.29 4.83
C LEU A 16 -6.01 -10.60 5.34
N ASN A 17 -6.72 -11.72 5.15
CA ASN A 17 -6.20 -13.05 5.48
C ASN A 17 -5.01 -13.43 4.59
N TYR A 18 -5.10 -13.19 3.27
CA TYR A 18 -3.99 -13.42 2.33
C TYR A 18 -2.76 -12.56 2.65
N LEU A 19 -2.97 -11.34 3.17
CA LEU A 19 -1.91 -10.47 3.65
C LEU A 19 -1.34 -10.93 5.00
N GLY A 20 -1.96 -11.88 5.69
CA GLY A 20 -1.53 -12.35 7.01
C GLY A 20 -1.81 -11.34 8.14
N ALA A 21 -2.73 -10.41 7.91
CA ALA A 21 -3.19 -9.46 8.93
C ALA A 21 -4.20 -10.12 9.88
N LEU A 22 -4.95 -11.11 9.40
CA LEU A 22 -5.89 -11.92 10.16
C LEU A 22 -5.42 -13.39 10.20
N ASP A 23 -5.80 -14.08 11.27
CA ASP A 23 -5.64 -15.53 11.41
C ASP A 23 -6.90 -16.27 10.91
N ASP A 24 -6.83 -17.59 10.76
CA ASP A 24 -7.95 -18.42 10.27
C ASP A 24 -9.16 -18.41 11.22
N GLU A 25 -8.96 -18.05 12.50
CA GLU A 25 -10.05 -17.81 13.46
C GLU A 25 -10.63 -16.38 13.41
N GLY A 26 -10.10 -15.50 12.54
CA GLY A 26 -10.53 -14.11 12.42
C GLY A 26 -9.93 -13.16 13.46
N ASN A 27 -8.91 -13.60 14.19
CA ASN A 27 -8.17 -12.76 15.13
C ASN A 27 -7.11 -11.92 14.42
N LEU A 28 -6.81 -10.73 14.96
CA LEU A 28 -5.77 -9.86 14.41
C LEU A 28 -4.38 -10.40 14.80
N THR A 29 -3.50 -10.57 13.82
CA THR A 29 -2.11 -11.00 14.07
C THR A 29 -1.26 -9.81 14.51
N HIS A 30 -0.08 -10.07 15.08
CA HIS A 30 0.86 -8.99 15.43
C HIS A 30 1.25 -8.13 14.21
N LEU A 31 1.30 -8.73 13.02
CA LEU A 31 1.52 -8.00 11.77
C LEU A 31 0.31 -7.12 11.41
N GLY A 32 -0.91 -7.62 11.62
CA GLY A 32 -2.15 -6.87 11.44
C GLY A 32 -2.28 -5.68 12.40
N GLU A 33 -1.88 -5.84 13.66
CA GLU A 33 -1.82 -4.75 14.64
C GLU A 33 -0.90 -3.63 14.15
N MET A 34 0.33 -3.96 13.74
CA MET A 34 1.27 -2.97 13.21
C MET A 34 0.75 -2.29 11.93
N MET A 35 0.04 -3.03 11.07
CA MET A 35 -0.58 -2.45 9.88
C MET A 35 -1.71 -1.46 10.20
N SER A 36 -2.44 -1.69 11.30
CA SER A 36 -3.56 -0.83 11.72
C SER A 36 -3.13 0.57 12.18
N GLU A 37 -1.87 0.71 12.59
CA GLU A 37 -1.27 2.00 12.98
C GLU A 37 -1.02 2.91 11.76
N PHE A 38 -0.99 2.38 10.54
CA PHE A 38 -0.71 3.15 9.34
C PHE A 38 -2.00 3.49 8.56
N PRO A 39 -2.25 4.77 8.22
CA PRO A 39 -3.41 5.19 7.44
C PRO A 39 -3.19 4.97 5.93
N LEU A 40 -2.73 3.78 5.55
CA LEU A 40 -2.40 3.39 4.19
C LEU A 40 -3.19 2.14 3.80
N ASP A 41 -3.20 1.83 2.52
CA ASP A 41 -3.76 0.57 2.03
C ASP A 41 -3.00 -0.61 2.68
N PRO A 42 -3.71 -1.67 3.11
CA PRO A 42 -3.09 -2.80 3.80
C PRO A 42 -1.95 -3.46 3.00
N GLN A 43 -1.95 -3.40 1.67
CA GLN A 43 -0.84 -3.92 0.86
C GLN A 43 0.45 -3.10 1.06
N MET A 44 0.33 -1.77 1.13
CA MET A 44 1.46 -0.86 1.38
C MET A 44 1.90 -0.90 2.84
N SER A 45 0.97 -0.99 3.79
CA SER A 45 1.30 -1.13 5.22
C SER A 45 2.13 -2.40 5.47
N LYS A 46 1.75 -3.54 4.86
CA LYS A 46 2.54 -4.77 4.94
C LYS A 46 3.96 -4.60 4.39
N MET A 47 4.08 -3.92 3.26
CA MET A 47 5.36 -3.64 2.61
C MET A 47 6.28 -2.79 3.50
N LEU A 48 5.73 -1.77 4.16
CA LEU A 48 6.47 -0.95 5.12
C LEU A 48 6.91 -1.76 6.33
N VAL A 49 6.03 -2.60 6.88
CA VAL A 49 6.32 -3.46 8.04
C VAL A 49 7.42 -4.49 7.73
N ILE A 50 7.48 -5.02 6.50
CA ILE A 50 8.50 -6.01 6.11
C ILE A 50 9.80 -5.38 5.60
N SER A 51 9.77 -4.13 5.13
CA SER A 51 10.91 -3.43 4.54
C SER A 51 12.19 -3.39 5.41
N PRO A 52 12.15 -3.30 6.75
CA PRO A 52 13.35 -3.30 7.57
C PRO A 52 14.10 -4.64 7.51
N LYS A 53 13.39 -5.75 7.27
CA LYS A 53 14.02 -7.08 7.12
C LYS A 53 14.89 -7.17 5.87
N TYR A 54 14.57 -6.38 4.85
CA TYR A 54 15.27 -6.34 3.57
C TYR A 54 16.24 -5.15 3.43
N ASN A 55 16.39 -4.31 4.46
CA ASN A 55 17.16 -3.06 4.43
C ASN A 55 16.72 -2.08 3.33
N CYS A 56 15.46 -2.14 2.87
CA CYS A 56 14.92 -1.26 1.81
C CYS A 56 13.88 -0.26 2.36
N SER A 57 13.94 0.07 3.65
CA SER A 57 12.93 0.91 4.31
C SER A 57 12.87 2.33 3.72
N ASN A 58 14.00 2.90 3.29
CA ASN A 58 14.05 4.26 2.75
C ASN A 58 13.38 4.35 1.37
N GLU A 59 13.58 3.35 0.53
CA GLU A 59 12.99 3.24 -0.80
C GLU A 59 11.48 3.07 -0.69
N ILE A 60 11.01 2.17 0.20
CA ILE A 60 9.58 1.95 0.38
C ILE A 60 8.91 3.19 0.97
N LEU A 61 9.55 3.87 1.92
CA LEU A 61 9.01 5.10 2.52
C LEU A 61 8.93 6.25 1.50
N SER A 62 9.91 6.33 0.59
CA SER A 62 9.88 7.28 -0.53
C SER A 62 8.75 6.96 -1.51
N ILE A 63 8.53 5.67 -1.84
CA ILE A 63 7.43 5.23 -2.71
C ILE A 63 6.08 5.52 -2.05
N SER A 64 5.91 5.21 -0.77
CA SER A 64 4.66 5.49 -0.05
C SER A 64 4.35 6.99 0.02
N ALA A 65 5.38 7.83 0.18
CA ALA A 65 5.23 9.28 0.17
C ALA A 65 4.79 9.80 -1.21
N MET A 66 5.38 9.28 -2.30
CA MET A 66 4.98 9.64 -3.67
C MET A 66 3.53 9.25 -3.98
N LEU A 67 3.12 8.03 -3.60
CA LEU A 67 1.77 7.52 -3.85
C LEU A 67 0.72 8.29 -3.04
N SER A 68 1.00 8.56 -1.77
CA SER A 68 0.11 9.38 -0.92
C SER A 68 -0.01 10.81 -1.46
N GLY A 69 1.09 11.37 -1.96
CA GLY A 69 1.12 12.66 -2.66
C GLY A 69 0.25 12.67 -3.91
N MET A 70 0.24 11.61 -4.71
CA MET A 70 -0.60 11.55 -5.92
C MET A 70 -2.10 11.53 -5.60
N SER A 71 -2.54 10.84 -4.55
CA SER A 71 -3.96 10.79 -4.16
C SER A 71 -4.52 12.12 -3.64
N ILE A 72 -3.69 12.96 -3.01
CA ILE A 72 -4.13 14.29 -2.54
C ILE A 72 -4.23 15.30 -3.70
N ILE A 73 -3.46 15.13 -4.78
CA ILE A 73 -3.44 16.09 -5.89
C ILE A 73 -4.65 15.91 -6.84
N THR A 74 -5.38 14.79 -6.76
CA THR A 74 -6.51 14.52 -7.67
C THR A 74 -7.85 15.09 -7.21
N SER A 75 -7.98 15.54 -5.96
CA SER A 75 -9.23 16.09 -5.41
C SER A 75 -9.36 17.61 -5.56
N ASP A 76 -8.24 18.33 -5.75
CA ASP A 76 -8.21 19.78 -5.94
C ASP A 76 -7.59 20.13 -7.30
N HIS A 77 -8.45 20.53 -8.24
CA HIS A 77 -8.18 21.35 -9.42
C HIS A 77 -6.76 21.33 -10.05
N GLN A 78 -6.66 20.89 -11.32
CA GLN A 78 -5.50 20.98 -12.23
C GLN A 78 -4.46 22.08 -11.90
N ILE A 79 -3.44 21.81 -11.08
CA ILE A 79 -2.28 22.70 -10.95
C ILE A 79 -0.97 21.89 -10.89
N ALA A 80 -0.30 21.87 -12.05
CA ALA A 80 1.15 21.86 -12.24
C ALA A 80 1.99 20.67 -11.71
N PHE A 81 1.92 19.53 -12.40
CA PHE A 81 3.09 18.62 -12.53
C PHE A 81 3.41 18.28 -14.00
N ARG A 82 3.25 19.26 -14.89
CA ARG A 82 3.66 19.18 -16.31
C ARG A 82 5.17 19.40 -16.52
N GLN A 83 6.02 19.08 -15.54
CA GLN A 83 7.47 19.21 -15.76
C GLN A 83 8.32 18.24 -14.92
N LEU A 84 7.93 16.97 -14.81
CA LEU A 84 8.91 15.92 -14.53
C LEU A 84 8.54 14.64 -15.28
N ASN A 85 8.84 14.68 -16.58
CA ASN A 85 9.08 13.61 -17.56
C ASN A 85 8.45 12.22 -17.37
N LEU A 86 8.05 11.63 -18.50
CA LEU A 86 7.72 10.21 -18.71
C LEU A 86 8.67 9.19 -18.02
N SER A 87 9.87 9.61 -17.62
CA SER A 87 10.78 8.83 -16.78
C SER A 87 10.23 8.52 -15.38
N CYS A 88 9.35 9.36 -14.80
CA CYS A 88 8.77 9.10 -13.49
C CYS A 88 7.74 7.96 -13.54
N LEU A 89 6.86 7.90 -14.53
CA LEU A 89 5.92 6.77 -14.67
C LEU A 89 6.65 5.44 -14.90
N LEU A 90 7.72 5.45 -15.69
CA LEU A 90 8.62 4.30 -15.83
C LEU A 90 9.34 3.99 -14.51
N CYS A 91 9.76 4.99 -13.72
CA CYS A 91 10.30 4.76 -12.37
C CYS A 91 9.27 4.20 -11.40
N VAL A 92 8.00 4.64 -11.40
CA VAL A 92 7.00 4.10 -10.46
C VAL A 92 6.61 2.69 -10.87
N THR A 93 6.41 2.44 -12.16
CA THR A 93 6.14 1.07 -12.66
C THR A 93 7.35 0.17 -12.49
N TRP A 94 8.58 0.62 -12.76
CA TRP A 94 9.79 -0.15 -12.48
C TRP A 94 10.08 -0.30 -10.99
N ALA A 95 9.74 0.66 -10.12
CA ALA A 95 9.93 0.52 -8.68
C ALA A 95 8.89 -0.43 -8.08
N ILE A 96 7.65 -0.43 -8.58
CA ILE A 96 6.63 -1.42 -8.20
C ILE A 96 7.01 -2.80 -8.74
N LEU A 97 7.52 -2.89 -9.97
CA LEU A 97 7.98 -4.15 -10.58
C LEU A 97 9.25 -4.67 -9.89
N LEU A 98 10.24 -3.81 -9.61
CA LEU A 98 11.46 -4.12 -8.85
C LEU A 98 11.12 -4.47 -7.41
N ALA A 99 10.20 -3.77 -6.75
CA ALA A 99 9.79 -4.15 -5.42
C ALA A 99 9.03 -5.48 -5.40
N SER A 100 8.23 -5.76 -6.43
CA SER A 100 7.59 -7.07 -6.61
C SER A 100 8.60 -8.19 -6.92
N ILE A 101 9.73 -7.85 -7.55
CA ILE A 101 10.85 -8.76 -7.85
C ILE A 101 11.81 -8.91 -6.67
N MET A 102 12.01 -7.88 -5.83
CA MET A 102 12.94 -7.90 -4.69
C MET A 102 12.30 -8.40 -3.39
N CYS A 103 10.96 -8.40 -3.28
CA CYS A 103 10.23 -9.02 -2.16
C CYS A 103 9.77 -10.46 -2.46
N LYS A 104 10.33 -11.13 -3.47
CA LYS A 104 10.12 -12.55 -3.75
C LYS A 104 11.46 -13.29 -3.77
#